data_AF-A0A850R564-F1
#
_entry.id   AF-A0A850R564-F1
#
_cell.length_a   1.000
_cell.length_b   1.000
_cell.length_c   1.000
_cell.angle_alpha   90.00
_cell.angle_beta   90.00
_cell.angle_gamma   90.00
#
_symmetry.space_group_name_H-M   'P 1'
#
loop_
_entity.id
_entity.type
_entity.pdbx_description
1 polymer ?
#
loop_
_entity_poly.entity_id
_entity_poly.type
_entity_poly.pdbx_seq_one_letter_code
_entity_poly.pdbx_strand_id
1 'polypeptide(L)' 'MIITPIIDSNVARSCHPLGCHEMIKQQVKTIKNSLGASRNKQNVLILGASSGFGLAA' A
#
# COMPACT_ATOMS: atom_id res chain seq x y z
N MET A 1 -12.11 19.59 1.39
CA MET A 1 -11.07 20.14 0.49
C MET A 1 -11.01 19.26 -0.75
N ILE A 2 -10.99 19.84 -1.95
CA ILE A 2 -10.76 19.09 -3.19
C ILE A 2 -9.24 18.89 -3.31
N ILE A 3 -8.78 17.64 -3.42
CA ILE A 3 -7.36 17.30 -3.53
C ILE A 3 -7.05 16.99 -4.99
N THR A 4 -6.16 17.77 -5.59
CA THR A 4 -5.65 17.55 -6.94
C THR A 4 -4.18 17.12 -6.89
N PRO A 5 -3.68 16.39 -7.90
CA PRO A 5 -2.28 16.01 -7.95
C PRO A 5 -1.39 17.24 -8.20
N ILE A 6 -0.43 17.46 -7.30
CA ILE A 6 0.63 18.46 -7.44
C ILE A 6 1.94 17.69 -7.67
N ILE A 7 2.49 17.82 -8.88
CA ILE A 7 3.68 17.07 -9.31
C ILE A 7 4.72 18.06 -9.81
N ASP A 8 5.89 18.05 -9.17
CA ASP A 8 7.07 18.83 -9.58
C ASP A 8 8.14 17.87 -10.09
N SER A 9 8.31 17.84 -11.41
CA SER A 9 9.24 16.92 -12.09
C SER A 9 9.01 15.46 -11.70
N ASN A 10 9.86 14.89 -10.85
CA ASN A 10 9.79 13.50 -10.38
C ASN A 10 9.26 13.37 -8.94
N VAL A 11 8.71 14.44 -8.36
CA VAL A 11 8.20 14.46 -6.98
C VAL A 11 6.72 14.80 -6.96
N ALA A 12 5.89 13.88 -6.46
CA ALA A 12 4.51 14.17 -6.11
C ALA A 12 4.45 14.79 -4.70
N ARG A 13 3.92 16.01 -4.59
CA ARG A 13 3.80 16.73 -3.30
C ARG A 13 2.46 16.53 -2.58
N SER A 14 1.53 15.79 -3.20
CA SER A 14 0.19 15.52 -2.68
C SER A 14 -0.13 14.01 -2.71
N CYS A 15 -0.86 13.48 -1.72
CA CYS A 15 -1.54 12.16 -1.78
C CYS A 15 -3.03 12.35 -1.55
N HIS A 16 -3.85 11.60 -2.29
CA HIS A 16 -5.28 11.53 -2.07
C HIS A 16 -5.59 10.42 -1.06
N PRO A 17 -6.11 10.72 0.14
CA PRO A 17 -6.26 9.74 1.23
C PRO A 17 -7.14 8.55 0.84
N LEU A 18 -8.27 8.80 0.16
CA LEU A 18 -9.16 7.72 -0.29
C LEU A 18 -8.54 6.85 -1.39
N GLY A 19 -7.68 7.43 -2.25
CA GLY A 19 -6.99 6.67 -3.30
C GLY A 19 -5.90 5.79 -2.70
N CYS A 20 -5.13 6.36 -1.76
CA CYS A 20 -4.13 5.65 -0.98
C CYS A 20 -4.77 4.47 -0.20
N HIS A 21 -5.98 4.64 0.37
CA HIS A 21 -6.76 3.54 1.01
C HIS A 21 -7.24 2.46 0.03
N GLU A 22 -7.76 2.86 -1.13
CA GLU A 22 -8.27 1.91 -2.11
C GLU A 22 -7.15 1.05 -2.73
N MET A 23 -5.96 1.64 -2.94
CA MET A 23 -4.77 0.90 -3.37
C MET A 23 -4.43 -0.24 -2.38
N ILE A 24 -4.46 0.03 -1.07
CA ILE A 24 -4.20 -0.99 -0.04
C ILE A 24 -5.26 -2.09 -0.10
N LYS A 25 -6.54 -1.72 -0.20
CA LYS A 25 -7.64 -2.69 -0.34
C LYS A 25 -7.45 -3.61 -1.54
N GLN A 26 -7.02 -3.06 -2.68
CA GLN A 26 -6.75 -3.83 -3.88
C GLN A 26 -5.60 -4.82 -3.67
N GLN A 27 -4.49 -4.41 -3.03
CA GLN A 27 -3.38 -5.31 -2.70
C GLN A 27 -3.82 -6.45 -1.77
N VAL A 28 -4.55 -6.13 -0.69
CA VAL A 28 -5.09 -7.12 0.25
C VAL A 28 -6.04 -8.10 -0.46
N LYS A 29 -6.88 -7.61 -1.37
CA LYS A 29 -7.80 -8.45 -2.16
C LYS A 29 -7.02 -9.41 -3.07
N THR A 30 -5.99 -8.91 -3.76
CA THR A 30 -5.13 -9.72 -4.63
C THR A 30 -4.47 -10.86 -3.85
N ILE A 31 -3.90 -10.57 -2.68
CA ILE A 31 -3.27 -11.55 -1.78
C ILE A 31 -4.28 -12.59 -1.30
N LYS A 32 -5.46 -12.17 -0.85
CA LYS A 32 -6.53 -13.09 -0.40
C LYS A 32 -6.98 -14.05 -1.50
N ASN A 33 -6.90 -13.63 -2.76
CA ASN A 33 -7.31 -14.44 -3.91
C ASN A 33 -6.18 -15.34 -4.45
N SER A 34 -4.90 -15.00 -4.20
CA SER A 34 -3.74 -15.67 -4.81
C SER A 34 -2.99 -16.62 -3.87
N LEU A 35 -2.96 -16.34 -2.56
CA LEU A 35 -2.25 -17.15 -1.58
C LEU A 35 -3.18 -18.20 -0.98
N GLY A 36 -2.97 -19.47 -1.34
CA GLY A 36 -3.48 -20.61 -0.57
C GLY A 36 -3.04 -20.51 0.88
N ALA A 37 -3.92 -20.88 1.80
CA ALA A 37 -3.84 -20.67 3.26
C ALA A 37 -2.59 -21.26 3.95
N SER A 38 -1.41 -20.70 3.69
CA SER A 38 -0.17 -21.14 4.32
C SER A 38 0.86 -20.02 4.38
N ARG A 39 0.86 -19.30 5.50
CA ARG A 39 2.08 -18.96 6.25
C ARG A 39 1.71 -18.26 7.56
N ASN A 40 1.63 -19.06 8.63
CA ASN A 40 1.64 -18.54 9.99
C ASN A 40 3.02 -17.98 10.33
N LYS A 41 3.26 -16.69 10.03
CA LYS A 41 4.32 -15.96 10.74
C LYS A 41 3.67 -15.21 11.89
N GLN A 42 3.77 -15.78 13.09
CA GLN A 42 3.08 -15.27 14.27
C GLN A 42 3.57 -13.88 14.72
N ASN A 43 4.84 -13.55 14.45
CA ASN A 43 5.42 -12.23 14.74
C ASN A 43 6.35 -11.81 13.59
N VAL A 44 6.07 -10.65 12.98
CA VAL A 44 6.88 -10.09 11.87
C VAL A 44 7.18 -8.62 12.17
N LEU A 45 8.45 -8.24 12.08
CA LEU A 45 8.89 -6.85 12.10
C LEU A 45 9.31 -6.47 10.68
N ILE A 46 8.70 -5.41 10.14
CA ILE A 46 9.07 -4.82 8.85
C ILE A 46 9.51 -3.37 9.10
N LEU A 47 10.77 -3.07 8.79
CA LEU A 47 11.29 -1.71 8.85
C LEU A 47 10.99 -1.03 7.50
N GLY A 48 10.21 0.06 7.53
CA GLY A 48 9.77 0.75 6.31
C GLY A 48 8.52 0.12 5.67
N ALA A 49 7.50 -0.21 6.45
CA ALA A 49 6.27 -0.87 5.99
C ALA A 49 5.21 0.06 5.36
N SER A 50 5.50 1.35 5.20
CA SER A 50 4.50 2.35 4.79
C SER A 50 4.22 2.40 3.29
N SER A 51 5.14 1.90 2.45
CA SER A 51 5.03 1.96 0.99
C SER A 51 5.88 0.90 0.28
N GLY A 52 5.68 0.76 -1.04
CA GLY A 52 6.50 -0.10 -1.90
C GLY A 52 6.54 -1.56 -1.45
N PHE A 53 7.71 -2.19 -1.53
CA PHE A 53 7.89 -3.59 -1.18
C PHE A 53 7.73 -3.87 0.31
N GLY A 54 8.05 -2.92 1.19
CA GLY A 54 7.84 -3.08 2.64
C GLY A 54 6.35 -3.19 2.99
N LEU A 55 5.49 -2.49 2.26
CA LEU A 55 4.03 -2.61 2.38
C LEU A 55 3.49 -3.89 1.74
N ALA A 56 4.09 -4.35 0.64
CA ALA A 56 3.64 -5.51 -0.12
C ALA A 56 4.12 -6.86 0.45
N ALA A 57 4.97 -6.85 1.47
CA ALA A 57 5.63 -8.03 2.06
C ALA A 57 4.72 -8.90 2.94
#